data_AF-A0A6J3S4G0-F1
#
_entry.id   AF-A0A6J3S4G0-F1
#
_cell.length_a   1.000
_cell.length_b   1.000
_cell.length_c   1.000
_cell.angle_alpha   90.00
_cell.angle_beta   90.00
_cell.angle_gamma   90.00
#
_symmetry.space_group_name_H-M   'P 1'
#
loop_
_entity.id
_entity.type
_entity.pdbx_description
1 polymer ?
#
loop_
_entity_poly.entity_id
_entity_poly.type
_entity_poly.pdbx_seq_one_letter_code
_entity_poly.pdbx_strand_id
1 'polypeptide(L)'
;MAATAPLRDCQAWKDAGLPLSTPSNEACRLFDATLTQYVKWTNDQSLGGIEGCLSKLKAADPTFALGHAIANGLILIGTGSSVRLDKELDLAVKTMVEISKTQTLTRRERLHVSAVETFAKGNLPKACELWEQILQDYPTDMLALKFSHDTYFYLGYQEQMRDSVARIYPFWTPDIPLSSYVKGIYSFGLMETNFYDRAEKLAKEALSINPTDAWSVHTIAHIHEMKAEVQDGLEFMQRSETHWKDSDMLACHNYWHWALYLIEKGEYEAALTIYDDHILPSLRGSGAMLDVVDSCSMLYRLQMEGVSVGERWRDVLSVTQKHSRDHILLFNDAHLLMASLGAGDSRTTQELLTTLRDASEAELHELGALAGDVASGPRPSRPRSTAT
;
A
#
# COMPACT_ATOMS: atom_id res chain seq x y z
N MET A 1 -8.76 8.59 -26.01
CA MET A 1 -9.29 8.10 -24.72
C MET A 1 -9.73 6.66 -24.92
N ALA A 2 -9.05 5.70 -24.30
CA ALA A 2 -9.55 4.33 -24.27
C ALA A 2 -10.93 4.34 -23.59
N ALA A 3 -11.92 3.69 -24.19
CA ALA A 3 -13.23 3.56 -23.57
C ALA A 3 -13.06 2.91 -22.20
N THR A 4 -13.53 3.56 -21.13
CA THR A 4 -13.57 2.95 -19.80
C THR A 4 -14.43 1.69 -19.89
N ALA A 5 -13.84 0.54 -19.59
CA ALA A 5 -14.59 -0.71 -19.51
C ALA A 5 -15.79 -0.52 -18.56
N PRO A 6 -16.97 -1.05 -18.90
CA PRO A 6 -18.14 -0.88 -18.04
C PRO A 6 -17.88 -1.52 -16.68
N LEU A 7 -18.21 -0.80 -15.61
CA LEU A 7 -18.09 -1.29 -14.24
C LEU A 7 -18.94 -2.55 -14.04
N ARG A 8 -18.35 -3.54 -13.38
CA ARG A 8 -18.95 -4.87 -13.17
C ARG A 8 -20.12 -4.79 -12.20
N ASP A 9 -21.27 -5.30 -12.62
CA ASP A 9 -22.43 -5.53 -11.75
C ASP A 9 -22.43 -6.96 -11.16
N CYS A 10 -23.50 -7.35 -10.47
CA CYS A 10 -23.57 -8.65 -9.81
C CYS A 10 -23.36 -9.82 -10.78
N GLN A 11 -23.88 -9.74 -12.00
CA GLN A 11 -23.76 -10.81 -12.98
C GLN A 11 -22.34 -10.84 -13.55
N ALA A 12 -21.78 -9.68 -13.89
CA ALA A 12 -20.40 -9.59 -14.40
C ALA A 12 -19.36 -10.12 -13.39
N TRP A 13 -19.53 -9.87 -12.10
CA TRP A 13 -18.67 -10.44 -11.05
C TRP A 13 -18.81 -11.96 -10.93
N LYS A 14 -20.02 -12.50 -11.08
CA LYS A 14 -20.26 -13.96 -11.12
C LYS A 14 -19.63 -14.61 -12.35
N ASP A 15 -19.79 -13.99 -13.52
CA ASP A 15 -19.23 -14.48 -14.79
C ASP A 15 -17.70 -14.47 -14.76
N ALA A 16 -17.10 -13.54 -14.02
CA ALA A 16 -15.66 -13.49 -13.75
C ALA A 16 -15.18 -14.54 -12.72
N GLY A 17 -16.07 -15.41 -12.19
CA GLY A 17 -15.73 -16.42 -11.17
C GLY A 17 -15.52 -15.84 -9.77
N LEU A 18 -15.91 -14.58 -9.56
CA LEU A 18 -15.65 -13.79 -8.37
C LEU A 18 -16.96 -13.25 -7.77
N PRO A 19 -17.92 -14.11 -7.39
CA PRO A 19 -19.24 -13.68 -6.92
C PRO A 19 -19.16 -12.88 -5.61
N LEU A 20 -19.95 -11.81 -5.52
CA LEU A 20 -20.07 -10.95 -4.34
C LEU A 20 -21.35 -11.27 -3.56
N SER A 21 -21.33 -11.14 -2.23
CA SER A 21 -22.48 -11.45 -1.36
C SER A 21 -23.61 -10.43 -1.48
N THR A 22 -23.32 -9.21 -1.94
CA THR A 22 -24.33 -8.16 -2.12
C THR A 22 -25.27 -8.49 -3.30
N PRO A 23 -26.59 -8.30 -3.14
CA PRO A 23 -27.53 -8.35 -4.25
C PRO A 23 -27.58 -7.04 -5.06
N SER A 24 -26.92 -5.97 -4.59
CA SER A 24 -27.01 -4.63 -5.18
C SER A 24 -26.04 -4.47 -6.36
N ASN A 25 -26.60 -4.33 -7.57
CA ASN A 25 -25.82 -4.01 -8.76
C ASN A 25 -25.05 -2.68 -8.62
N GLU A 26 -25.61 -1.72 -7.88
CA GLU A 26 -24.93 -0.45 -7.61
C GLU A 26 -23.72 -0.65 -6.70
N ALA A 27 -23.86 -1.43 -5.61
CA ALA A 27 -22.74 -1.73 -4.71
C ALA A 27 -21.61 -2.47 -5.44
N CYS A 28 -21.94 -3.44 -6.31
CA CYS A 28 -20.96 -4.14 -7.15
C CYS A 28 -20.17 -3.20 -8.07
N ARG A 29 -20.86 -2.26 -8.73
CA ARG A 29 -20.22 -1.29 -9.63
C ARG A 29 -19.33 -0.31 -8.87
N LEU A 30 -19.78 0.14 -7.71
CA LEU A 30 -19.00 1.05 -6.87
C LEU A 30 -17.78 0.34 -6.26
N PHE A 31 -17.91 -0.94 -5.89
CA PHE A 31 -16.78 -1.76 -5.45
C PHE A 31 -15.74 -1.91 -6.57
N ASP A 32 -16.20 -2.21 -7.78
CA ASP A 32 -15.34 -2.31 -8.95
C ASP A 32 -14.66 -0.97 -9.30
N ALA A 33 -15.38 0.14 -9.15
CA ALA A 33 -14.84 1.48 -9.34
C ALA A 33 -13.77 1.84 -8.30
N THR A 34 -14.01 1.55 -7.02
CA THR A 34 -13.02 1.74 -5.95
C THR A 34 -11.78 0.91 -6.21
N LEU A 35 -11.94 -0.39 -6.49
CA LEU A 35 -10.83 -1.29 -6.78
C LEU A 35 -10.03 -0.84 -8.00
N THR A 36 -10.73 -0.41 -9.06
CA THR A 36 -10.09 0.12 -10.27
C THR A 36 -9.25 1.36 -9.98
N GLN A 37 -9.78 2.34 -9.25
CA GLN A 37 -9.04 3.55 -8.90
C GLN A 37 -7.83 3.25 -8.01
N TYR A 38 -7.97 2.33 -7.06
CA TYR A 38 -6.85 1.89 -6.22
C TYR A 38 -5.77 1.16 -7.03
N VAL A 39 -6.14 0.30 -7.97
CA VAL A 39 -5.16 -0.39 -8.83
C VAL A 39 -4.40 0.58 -9.70
N LYS A 40 -5.12 1.56 -10.26
CA LYS A 40 -4.59 2.60 -11.15
C LYS A 40 -3.82 3.69 -10.42
N TRP A 41 -4.00 3.81 -9.10
CA TRP A 41 -3.47 4.92 -8.30
C TRP A 41 -3.91 6.30 -8.82
N THR A 42 -5.16 6.38 -9.26
CA THR A 42 -5.75 7.60 -9.81
C THR A 42 -7.19 7.74 -9.35
N ASN A 43 -7.54 8.87 -8.74
CA ASN A 43 -8.92 9.21 -8.47
C ASN A 43 -9.66 9.66 -9.75
N ASP A 44 -10.80 9.05 -10.02
CA ASP A 44 -11.75 9.48 -11.05
C ASP A 44 -12.69 10.53 -10.45
N GLN A 45 -12.46 11.79 -10.82
CA GLN A 45 -13.24 12.94 -10.35
C GLN A 45 -14.72 12.84 -10.72
N SER A 46 -15.07 12.15 -11.83
CA SER A 46 -16.47 11.97 -12.23
C SER A 46 -17.24 11.04 -11.29
N LEU A 47 -16.52 10.16 -10.58
CA LEU A 47 -17.09 9.23 -9.59
C LEU A 47 -17.01 9.79 -8.16
N GLY A 48 -16.22 10.86 -7.96
CA GLY A 48 -15.91 11.45 -6.66
C GLY A 48 -14.69 10.82 -5.98
N GLY A 49 -13.79 10.22 -6.75
CA GLY A 49 -12.62 9.52 -6.22
C GLY A 49 -12.97 8.23 -5.47
N ILE A 50 -11.97 7.65 -4.82
CA ILE A 50 -12.13 6.48 -3.93
C ILE A 50 -13.10 6.79 -2.80
N GLU A 51 -12.96 7.94 -2.14
CA GLU A 51 -13.80 8.34 -1.01
C GLU A 51 -15.29 8.45 -1.40
N GLY A 52 -15.58 9.14 -2.51
CA GLY A 52 -16.93 9.27 -3.03
C GLY A 52 -17.54 7.93 -3.43
N CYS A 53 -16.75 7.03 -4.03
CA CYS A 53 -17.19 5.66 -4.33
C CYS A 53 -17.50 4.87 -3.06
N LEU A 54 -16.64 4.90 -2.04
CA LEU A 54 -16.84 4.19 -0.78
C LEU A 54 -18.07 4.69 -0.02
N SER A 55 -18.30 6.01 0.00
CA SER A 55 -19.49 6.62 0.62
C SER A 55 -20.77 6.14 -0.06
N LYS A 56 -20.83 6.19 -1.40
CA LYS A 56 -21.97 5.69 -2.18
C LYS A 56 -22.14 4.17 -2.03
N LEU A 57 -21.05 3.42 -1.96
CA LEU A 57 -21.06 1.96 -1.82
C LEU A 57 -21.72 1.57 -0.49
N LYS A 58 -21.32 2.23 0.60
CA LYS A 58 -21.93 2.02 1.93
C LYS A 58 -23.41 2.37 1.95
N ALA A 59 -23.83 3.40 1.21
CA ALA A 59 -25.24 3.77 1.09
C ALA A 59 -26.04 2.73 0.26
N ALA A 60 -25.43 2.18 -0.80
CA ALA A 60 -26.07 1.23 -1.69
C ALA A 60 -26.27 -0.17 -1.06
N ASP A 61 -25.35 -0.60 -0.19
CA ASP A 61 -25.52 -1.79 0.65
C ASP A 61 -24.72 -1.65 1.96
N PRO A 62 -25.36 -1.20 3.06
CA PRO A 62 -24.71 -1.02 4.36
C PRO A 62 -24.19 -2.32 4.98
N THR A 63 -24.64 -3.48 4.48
CA THR A 63 -24.28 -4.80 5.00
C THR A 63 -23.30 -5.55 4.10
N PHE A 64 -22.80 -4.94 3.03
CA PHE A 64 -21.88 -5.61 2.11
C PHE A 64 -20.49 -5.80 2.74
N ALA A 65 -20.21 -7.01 3.26
CA ALA A 65 -19.00 -7.29 4.03
C ALA A 65 -17.69 -6.99 3.29
N LEU A 66 -17.58 -7.37 2.00
CA LEU A 66 -16.39 -7.08 1.22
C LEU A 66 -16.24 -5.57 0.92
N GLY A 67 -17.37 -4.87 0.83
CA GLY A 67 -17.43 -3.41 0.78
C GLY A 67 -16.80 -2.74 2.00
N HIS A 68 -17.11 -3.24 3.19
CA HIS A 68 -16.43 -2.80 4.43
C HIS A 68 -14.96 -3.21 4.45
N ALA A 69 -14.63 -4.39 3.94
CA ALA A 69 -13.24 -4.87 3.88
C ALA A 69 -12.34 -4.00 3.00
N ILE A 70 -12.79 -3.58 1.81
CA ILE A 70 -12.01 -2.66 0.97
C ILE A 70 -11.91 -1.27 1.61
N ALA A 71 -12.99 -0.76 2.22
CA ALA A 71 -12.97 0.55 2.87
C ALA A 71 -11.96 0.60 4.02
N ASN A 72 -12.04 -0.35 4.94
CA ASN A 72 -11.14 -0.43 6.10
C ASN A 72 -9.71 -0.78 5.66
N GLY A 73 -9.58 -1.71 4.70
CA GLY A 73 -8.29 -2.15 4.17
C GLY A 73 -7.50 -1.02 3.53
N LEU A 74 -8.15 -0.13 2.76
CA LEU A 74 -7.48 1.02 2.14
C LEU A 74 -6.93 2.01 3.17
N ILE A 75 -7.67 2.27 4.26
CA ILE A 75 -7.18 3.13 5.36
C ILE A 75 -5.95 2.49 6.03
N LEU A 76 -6.02 1.19 6.30
CA LEU A 76 -4.95 0.43 6.94
C LEU A 76 -3.69 0.33 6.07
N ILE A 77 -3.85 0.03 4.78
CA ILE A 77 -2.75 0.01 3.79
C ILE A 77 -2.13 1.40 3.65
N GLY A 78 -2.90 2.49 3.81
CA GLY A 78 -2.34 3.84 3.81
C GLY A 78 -1.32 4.11 4.92
N THR A 79 -1.29 3.30 5.99
CA THR A 79 -0.35 3.37 7.13
C THR A 79 -0.27 4.72 7.86
N GLY A 80 -1.22 5.62 7.62
CA GLY A 80 -1.35 6.90 8.32
C GLY A 80 -2.33 6.89 9.50
N SER A 81 -3.04 5.77 9.69
CA SER A 81 -4.00 5.54 10.79
C SER A 81 -3.95 4.09 11.26
N SER A 82 -4.25 3.85 12.54
CA SER A 82 -4.34 2.52 13.13
C SER A 82 -5.50 2.41 14.11
N VAL A 83 -6.03 1.19 14.30
CA VAL A 83 -7.11 0.92 15.29
C VAL A 83 -6.70 1.22 16.74
N ARG A 84 -5.39 1.31 17.01
CA ARG A 84 -4.87 1.63 18.34
C ARG A 84 -5.15 3.08 18.73
N LEU A 85 -5.09 4.00 17.78
CA LEU A 85 -5.22 5.44 18.02
C LEU A 85 -6.52 6.02 17.44
N ASP A 86 -7.02 5.44 16.35
CA ASP A 86 -8.25 5.85 15.69
C ASP A 86 -9.43 4.97 16.12
N LYS A 87 -10.27 5.52 16.99
CA LYS A 87 -11.47 4.85 17.52
C LYS A 87 -12.55 4.64 16.47
N GLU A 88 -12.61 5.48 15.44
CA GLU A 88 -13.58 5.32 14.36
C GLU A 88 -13.17 4.15 13.47
N LEU A 89 -11.88 4.05 13.14
CA LEU A 89 -11.35 2.90 12.41
C LEU A 89 -11.49 1.58 13.20
N ASP A 90 -11.20 1.58 14.50
CA ASP A 90 -11.41 0.42 15.37
C ASP A 90 -12.88 -0.04 15.36
N LEU A 91 -13.82 0.90 15.49
CA LEU A 91 -15.25 0.60 15.41
C LEU A 91 -15.64 0.10 14.01
N ALA A 92 -15.07 0.66 12.94
CA ALA A 92 -15.36 0.26 11.57
C ALA A 92 -14.87 -1.18 11.29
N VAL A 93 -13.69 -1.56 11.77
CA VAL A 93 -13.16 -2.94 11.68
C VAL A 93 -14.03 -3.92 12.49
N LYS A 94 -14.41 -3.56 13.73
CA LYS A 94 -15.33 -4.39 14.52
C LYS A 94 -16.69 -4.57 13.84
N THR A 95 -17.22 -3.49 13.27
CA THR A 95 -18.47 -3.48 12.52
C THR A 95 -18.40 -4.43 11.31
N MET A 96 -17.32 -4.38 10.55
CA MET A 96 -17.06 -5.30 9.42
C MET A 96 -17.09 -6.76 9.87
N VAL A 97 -16.43 -7.08 10.99
CA VAL A 97 -16.40 -8.43 11.55
C VAL A 97 -17.81 -8.88 11.98
N GLU A 98 -18.58 -8.04 12.66
CA GLU A 98 -19.95 -8.38 13.05
C GLU A 98 -20.87 -8.59 11.85
N ILE A 99 -20.81 -7.71 10.84
CA ILE A 99 -21.54 -7.86 9.57
C ILE A 99 -21.19 -9.17 8.87
N SER A 100 -19.93 -9.62 8.95
CA SER A 100 -19.52 -10.89 8.34
C SER A 100 -20.17 -12.12 8.99
N LYS A 101 -20.57 -12.01 10.27
CA LYS A 101 -21.22 -13.09 11.04
C LYS A 101 -22.73 -13.14 10.82
N THR A 102 -23.36 -12.05 10.39
CA THR A 102 -24.83 -11.97 10.21
C THR A 102 -25.31 -12.44 8.85
N GLN A 103 -24.41 -12.71 7.89
CA GLN A 103 -24.74 -13.10 6.53
C GLN A 103 -23.95 -14.32 6.06
N THR A 104 -24.46 -15.00 5.03
CA THR A 104 -23.73 -16.10 4.39
C THR A 104 -22.75 -15.54 3.38
N LEU A 105 -21.46 -15.52 3.73
CA LEU A 105 -20.38 -15.09 2.86
C LEU A 105 -19.81 -16.24 2.03
N THR A 106 -19.18 -15.91 0.90
CA THR A 106 -18.30 -16.86 0.20
C THR A 106 -17.02 -17.12 1.02
N ARG A 107 -16.29 -18.21 0.74
CA ARG A 107 -14.98 -18.46 1.39
C ARG A 107 -14.01 -17.29 1.15
N ARG A 108 -13.99 -16.77 -0.08
CA ARG A 108 -13.18 -15.63 -0.50
C ARG A 108 -13.44 -14.36 0.32
N GLU A 109 -14.70 -13.99 0.49
CA GLU A 109 -15.08 -12.80 1.27
C GLU A 109 -14.75 -12.96 2.75
N ARG A 110 -14.95 -14.16 3.31
CA ARG A 110 -14.51 -14.45 4.69
C ARG A 110 -13.01 -14.27 4.86
N LEU A 111 -12.21 -14.77 3.92
CA LEU A 111 -10.76 -14.62 3.95
C LEU A 111 -10.34 -13.14 3.86
N HIS A 112 -10.99 -12.32 3.04
CA HIS A 112 -10.72 -10.87 3.01
C HIS A 112 -11.02 -10.19 4.34
N VAL A 113 -12.19 -10.47 4.94
CA VAL A 113 -12.55 -9.91 6.26
C VAL A 113 -11.53 -10.33 7.31
N SER A 114 -11.17 -11.62 7.35
CA SER A 114 -10.16 -12.12 8.29
C SER A 114 -8.78 -11.50 8.04
N ALA A 115 -8.37 -11.31 6.80
CA ALA A 115 -7.08 -10.70 6.46
C ALA A 115 -7.01 -9.24 6.91
N VAL A 116 -8.05 -8.44 6.63
CA VAL A 116 -8.12 -7.03 7.06
C VAL A 116 -8.18 -6.91 8.58
N GLU A 117 -8.96 -7.75 9.28
CA GLU A 117 -8.96 -7.78 10.74
C GLU A 117 -7.58 -8.15 11.31
N THR A 118 -6.90 -9.11 10.69
CA THR A 118 -5.56 -9.57 11.10
C THR A 118 -4.51 -8.49 10.89
N PHE A 119 -4.57 -7.78 9.76
CA PHE A 119 -3.74 -6.61 9.46
C PHE A 119 -3.99 -5.51 10.50
N ALA A 120 -5.25 -5.20 10.81
CA ALA A 120 -5.62 -4.18 11.78
C ALA A 120 -5.04 -4.46 13.18
N LYS A 121 -4.86 -5.74 13.54
CA LYS A 121 -4.24 -6.18 14.80
C LYS A 121 -2.70 -6.21 14.74
N GLY A 122 -2.09 -5.71 13.67
CA GLY A 122 -0.63 -5.62 13.50
C GLY A 122 0.03 -6.89 12.95
N ASN A 123 -0.71 -7.97 12.67
CA ASN A 123 -0.12 -9.20 12.14
C ASN A 123 -0.11 -9.22 10.60
N LEU A 124 0.72 -8.37 10.02
CA LEU A 124 0.88 -8.20 8.57
C LEU A 124 1.26 -9.52 7.86
N PRO A 125 2.22 -10.33 8.35
CA PRO A 125 2.56 -11.61 7.71
C PRO A 125 1.37 -12.56 7.63
N LYS A 126 0.57 -12.66 8.69
CA LYS A 126 -0.61 -13.53 8.68
C LYS A 126 -1.72 -13.01 7.77
N ALA A 127 -1.87 -11.69 7.64
CA ALA A 127 -2.78 -11.10 6.67
C ALA A 127 -2.39 -11.49 5.23
N CYS A 128 -1.09 -11.43 4.89
CA CYS A 128 -0.58 -11.93 3.61
C CYS A 128 -0.93 -13.40 3.39
N GLU A 129 -0.70 -14.29 4.35
CA GLU A 129 -1.06 -15.71 4.20
C GLU A 129 -2.55 -15.93 3.88
N LEU A 130 -3.43 -15.07 4.39
CA LEU A 130 -4.87 -15.14 4.12
C LEU A 130 -5.21 -14.63 2.71
N TRP A 131 -4.59 -13.55 2.24
CA TRP A 131 -4.71 -13.11 0.85
C TRP A 131 -4.09 -14.10 -0.14
N GLU A 132 -2.97 -14.74 0.21
CA GLU A 132 -2.35 -15.79 -0.60
C GLU A 132 -3.26 -17.02 -0.75
N GLN A 133 -3.99 -17.40 0.30
CA GLN A 133 -5.00 -18.45 0.19
C GLN A 133 -6.11 -18.08 -0.81
N ILE A 134 -6.48 -16.80 -0.88
CA ILE A 134 -7.42 -16.31 -1.89
C ILE A 134 -6.81 -16.46 -3.28
N LEU A 135 -5.56 -16.01 -3.47
CA LEU A 135 -4.89 -16.08 -4.77
C LEU A 135 -4.65 -17.50 -5.28
N GLN A 136 -4.53 -18.49 -4.38
CA GLN A 136 -4.47 -19.91 -4.75
C GLN A 136 -5.80 -20.41 -5.35
N ASP A 137 -6.93 -20.02 -4.77
CA ASP A 137 -8.26 -20.45 -5.23
C ASP A 137 -8.82 -19.56 -6.35
N TYR A 138 -8.48 -18.28 -6.33
CA TYR A 138 -9.01 -17.19 -7.16
C TYR A 138 -7.84 -16.33 -7.67
N PRO A 139 -7.04 -16.82 -8.64
CA PRO A 139 -5.83 -16.14 -9.10
C PRO A 139 -6.08 -14.78 -9.75
N THR A 140 -7.33 -14.47 -10.10
CA THR A 140 -7.77 -13.21 -10.69
C THR A 140 -8.39 -12.23 -9.67
N ASP A 141 -8.28 -12.51 -8.36
CA ASP A 141 -8.70 -11.57 -7.33
C ASP A 141 -7.70 -10.42 -7.16
N MET A 142 -8.00 -9.29 -7.81
CA MET A 142 -7.15 -8.11 -7.79
C MET A 142 -7.03 -7.45 -6.41
N LEU A 143 -8.06 -7.53 -5.56
CA LEU A 143 -7.99 -6.93 -4.22
C LEU A 143 -7.01 -7.69 -3.36
N ALA A 144 -7.04 -9.03 -3.41
CA ALA A 144 -6.12 -9.87 -2.67
C ALA A 144 -4.68 -9.68 -3.18
N LEU A 145 -4.51 -9.58 -4.50
CA LEU A 145 -3.22 -9.27 -5.13
C LEU A 145 -2.66 -7.94 -4.64
N LYS A 146 -3.43 -6.85 -4.69
CA LYS A 146 -2.92 -5.53 -4.28
C LYS A 146 -2.63 -5.45 -2.78
N PHE A 147 -3.53 -5.93 -1.93
CA PHE A 147 -3.30 -5.88 -0.49
C PHE A 147 -2.11 -6.75 -0.05
N SER A 148 -1.94 -7.95 -0.61
CA SER A 148 -0.76 -8.77 -0.34
C SER A 148 0.52 -8.13 -0.87
N HIS A 149 0.50 -7.62 -2.10
CA HIS A 149 1.65 -6.94 -2.72
C HIS A 149 2.14 -5.75 -1.88
N ASP A 150 1.24 -4.82 -1.55
CA ASP A 150 1.57 -3.62 -0.75
C ASP A 150 2.05 -4.01 0.65
N THR A 151 1.46 -5.04 1.26
CA THR A 151 1.89 -5.54 2.57
C THR A 151 3.27 -6.21 2.51
N TYR A 152 3.58 -6.97 1.46
CA TYR A 152 4.92 -7.54 1.27
C TYR A 152 5.97 -6.46 1.07
N PHE A 153 5.63 -5.37 0.37
CA PHE A 153 6.49 -4.20 0.26
C PHE A 153 6.82 -3.61 1.64
N TYR A 154 5.83 -3.41 2.50
CA TYR A 154 6.05 -2.92 3.88
C TYR A 154 6.91 -3.85 4.74
N LEU A 155 6.79 -5.17 4.53
CA LEU A 155 7.57 -6.17 5.25
C LEU A 155 8.99 -6.36 4.69
N GLY A 156 9.33 -5.76 3.55
CA GLY A 156 10.58 -6.02 2.83
C GLY A 156 10.67 -7.44 2.25
N TYR A 157 9.54 -8.11 2.03
CA TYR A 157 9.45 -9.50 1.56
C TYR A 157 9.47 -9.54 0.02
N GLN A 158 10.57 -9.08 -0.57
CA GLN A 158 10.69 -8.88 -2.03
C GLN A 158 10.50 -10.17 -2.83
N GLU A 159 11.02 -11.31 -2.36
CA GLU A 159 10.84 -12.60 -3.04
C GLU A 159 9.37 -13.04 -3.04
N GLN A 160 8.69 -12.90 -1.92
CA GLN A 160 7.26 -13.24 -1.77
C GLN A 160 6.40 -12.31 -2.64
N MET A 161 6.71 -11.01 -2.66
CA MET A 161 6.07 -10.02 -3.51
C MET A 161 6.15 -10.43 -4.99
N ARG A 162 7.35 -10.75 -5.48
CA ARG A 162 7.56 -11.25 -6.85
C ARG A 162 6.81 -12.56 -7.09
N ASP A 163 7.04 -13.56 -6.23
CA ASP A 163 6.59 -14.93 -6.47
C ASP A 163 5.07 -15.08 -6.35
N SER A 164 4.42 -14.26 -5.53
CA SER A 164 2.96 -14.16 -5.47
C SER A 164 2.39 -13.79 -6.83
N VAL A 165 2.86 -12.68 -7.41
CA VAL A 165 2.41 -12.22 -8.72
C VAL A 165 2.78 -13.23 -9.80
N ALA A 166 4.00 -13.80 -9.76
CA ALA A 166 4.46 -14.77 -10.74
C ALA A 166 3.59 -16.04 -10.79
N ARG A 167 3.09 -16.53 -9.65
CA ARG A 167 2.20 -17.70 -9.58
C ARG A 167 0.87 -17.45 -10.28
N ILE A 168 0.30 -16.27 -10.11
CA ILE A 168 -1.03 -15.93 -10.64
C ILE A 168 -0.96 -15.33 -12.05
N TYR A 169 0.20 -14.81 -12.47
CA TYR A 169 0.39 -14.15 -13.77
C TYR A 169 -0.18 -14.91 -14.99
N PRO A 170 0.00 -16.24 -15.14
CA PRO A 170 -0.54 -16.99 -16.29
C PRO A 170 -2.08 -16.98 -16.39
N PHE A 171 -2.79 -16.67 -15.30
CA PHE A 171 -4.26 -16.60 -15.28
C PHE A 171 -4.79 -15.22 -15.72
N TRP A 172 -3.92 -14.21 -15.83
CA TRP A 172 -4.29 -12.86 -16.26
C TRP A 172 -4.17 -12.70 -17.77
N THR A 173 -5.22 -13.08 -18.48
CA THR A 173 -5.29 -12.91 -19.94
C THR A 173 -5.62 -11.46 -20.33
N PRO A 174 -5.29 -11.02 -21.56
CA PRO A 174 -5.48 -9.63 -21.98
C PRO A 174 -6.93 -9.11 -21.92
N ASP A 175 -7.92 -10.00 -22.00
CA ASP A 175 -9.35 -9.68 -21.90
C ASP A 175 -9.84 -9.43 -20.47
N ILE A 176 -9.07 -9.87 -19.46
CA ILE A 176 -9.40 -9.60 -18.06
C ILE A 176 -9.11 -8.12 -17.76
N PRO A 177 -10.08 -7.37 -17.19
CA PRO A 177 -9.86 -5.98 -16.80
C PRO A 177 -8.63 -5.83 -15.91
N LEU A 178 -7.82 -4.78 -16.16
CA LEU A 178 -6.61 -4.45 -15.42
C LEU A 178 -5.43 -5.44 -15.59
N SER A 179 -5.50 -6.39 -16.53
CA SER A 179 -4.40 -7.33 -16.82
C SER A 179 -3.07 -6.62 -17.15
N SER A 180 -3.11 -5.46 -17.82
CA SER A 180 -1.90 -4.65 -18.06
C SER A 180 -1.25 -4.15 -16.77
N TYR A 181 -2.04 -3.80 -15.75
CA TYR A 181 -1.52 -3.39 -14.45
C TYR A 181 -0.89 -4.57 -13.70
N VAL A 182 -1.44 -5.79 -13.81
CA VAL A 182 -0.79 -6.99 -13.24
C VAL A 182 0.58 -7.23 -13.87
N LYS A 183 0.74 -6.94 -15.16
CA LYS A 183 2.06 -6.95 -15.81
C LYS A 183 3.00 -5.90 -15.19
N GLY A 184 2.53 -4.69 -14.95
CA GLY A 184 3.29 -3.64 -14.24
C GLY A 184 3.71 -4.06 -12.82
N ILE A 185 2.77 -4.59 -12.03
CA ILE A 185 3.02 -5.10 -10.68
C ILE A 185 4.08 -6.21 -10.69
N TYR A 186 3.98 -7.16 -11.64
CA TYR A 186 4.97 -8.22 -11.77
C TYR A 186 6.35 -7.67 -12.16
N SER A 187 6.39 -6.70 -13.06
CA SER A 187 7.64 -6.06 -13.47
C SER A 187 8.37 -5.41 -12.30
N PHE A 188 7.63 -4.80 -11.37
CA PHE A 188 8.19 -4.24 -10.15
C PHE A 188 8.76 -5.31 -9.21
N GLY A 189 8.06 -6.42 -8.98
CA GLY A 189 8.60 -7.54 -8.20
C GLY A 189 9.88 -8.15 -8.81
N LEU A 190 10.00 -8.16 -10.14
CA LEU A 190 11.24 -8.55 -10.81
C LEU A 190 12.36 -7.53 -10.62
N MET A 191 12.05 -6.23 -10.66
CA MET A 191 13.00 -5.15 -10.42
C MET A 191 13.56 -5.22 -8.99
N GLU A 192 12.68 -5.36 -7.99
CA GLU A 192 13.02 -5.47 -6.56
C GLU A 192 13.85 -6.71 -6.22
N THR A 193 13.94 -7.67 -7.14
CA THR A 193 14.75 -8.88 -6.99
C THR A 193 15.86 -8.97 -8.04
N ASN A 194 16.28 -7.82 -8.57
CA ASN A 194 17.43 -7.63 -9.44
C ASN A 194 17.34 -8.28 -10.83
N PHE A 195 16.14 -8.61 -11.32
CA PHE A 195 15.91 -9.09 -12.69
C PHE A 195 15.61 -7.94 -13.65
N TYR A 196 16.47 -6.92 -13.68
CA TYR A 196 16.19 -5.63 -14.33
C TYR A 196 15.80 -5.75 -15.81
N ASP A 197 16.51 -6.54 -16.62
CA ASP A 197 16.19 -6.66 -18.05
C ASP A 197 14.82 -7.29 -18.31
N ARG A 198 14.41 -8.24 -17.45
CA ARG A 198 13.09 -8.87 -17.54
C ARG A 198 12.01 -7.91 -17.05
N ALA A 199 12.27 -7.19 -15.98
CA ALA A 199 11.39 -6.15 -15.45
C ALA A 199 11.15 -5.06 -16.51
N GLU A 200 12.22 -4.54 -17.11
CA GLU A 200 12.18 -3.49 -18.12
C GLU A 200 11.34 -3.88 -19.33
N LYS A 201 11.53 -5.10 -19.82
CA LYS A 201 10.75 -5.65 -20.93
C LYS A 201 9.26 -5.68 -20.59
N LEU A 202 8.88 -6.22 -19.43
CA LEU A 202 7.47 -6.33 -19.03
C LEU A 202 6.83 -4.95 -18.78
N ALA A 203 7.54 -4.04 -18.13
CA ALA A 203 7.07 -2.68 -17.90
C ALA A 203 6.86 -1.93 -19.24
N LYS A 204 7.80 -2.04 -20.20
CA LYS A 204 7.64 -1.46 -21.55
C LYS A 204 6.45 -2.07 -22.29
N GLU A 205 6.23 -3.38 -22.18
CA GLU A 205 5.04 -4.01 -22.75
C GLU A 205 3.74 -3.50 -22.09
N ALA A 206 3.72 -3.32 -20.77
CA ALA A 206 2.56 -2.77 -20.07
C ALA A 206 2.27 -1.32 -20.52
N LEU A 207 3.29 -0.48 -20.61
CA LEU A 207 3.19 0.90 -21.10
C LEU A 207 2.77 0.98 -22.56
N SER A 208 3.12 -0.01 -23.39
CA SER A 208 2.65 -0.06 -24.78
C SER A 208 1.15 -0.30 -24.90
N ILE A 209 0.54 -0.96 -23.91
CA ILE A 209 -0.90 -1.21 -23.81
C ILE A 209 -1.59 -0.01 -23.15
N ASN A 210 -1.01 0.50 -22.07
CA ASN A 210 -1.54 1.60 -21.29
C ASN A 210 -0.43 2.57 -20.88
N PRO A 211 -0.21 3.66 -21.64
CA PRO A 211 0.84 4.64 -21.32
C PRO A 211 0.65 5.33 -19.97
N THR A 212 -0.59 5.39 -19.45
CA THR A 212 -0.91 6.05 -18.17
C THR A 212 -0.76 5.14 -16.96
N ASP A 213 -0.16 3.96 -17.12
CA ASP A 213 0.16 3.08 -16.00
C ASP A 213 1.36 3.64 -15.21
N ALA A 214 1.07 4.48 -14.22
CA ALA A 214 2.06 5.10 -13.35
C ALA A 214 2.94 4.07 -12.62
N TRP A 215 2.43 2.86 -12.33
CA TRP A 215 3.19 1.79 -11.70
C TRP A 215 4.31 1.28 -12.63
N SER A 216 3.99 1.09 -13.91
CA SER A 216 4.98 0.66 -14.90
C SER A 216 6.01 1.76 -15.18
N VAL A 217 5.61 3.04 -15.14
CA VAL A 217 6.56 4.18 -15.19
C VAL A 217 7.53 4.12 -14.01
N HIS A 218 6.99 3.98 -12.80
CA HIS A 218 7.76 3.87 -11.57
C HIS A 218 8.80 2.73 -11.64
N THR A 219 8.40 1.58 -12.19
CA THR A 219 9.32 0.44 -12.37
C THR A 219 10.49 0.78 -13.31
N ILE A 220 10.23 1.48 -14.43
CA ILE A 220 11.30 1.90 -15.35
C ILE A 220 12.22 2.93 -14.69
N ALA A 221 11.68 3.85 -13.88
CA ALA A 221 12.48 4.79 -13.13
C ALA A 221 13.47 4.06 -12.19
N HIS A 222 12.97 3.14 -11.36
CA HIS A 222 13.85 2.32 -10.53
C HIS A 222 14.90 1.55 -11.34
N ILE A 223 14.56 1.00 -12.51
CA ILE A 223 15.55 0.27 -13.32
C ILE A 223 16.70 1.18 -13.75
N HIS A 224 16.41 2.39 -14.21
CA HIS A 224 17.47 3.36 -14.56
C HIS A 224 18.28 3.79 -13.33
N GLU A 225 17.66 3.92 -12.17
CA GLU A 225 18.36 4.17 -10.90
C GLU A 225 19.31 3.01 -10.56
N MET A 226 18.81 1.79 -10.53
CA MET A 226 19.57 0.59 -10.15
C MET A 226 20.70 0.27 -11.14
N LYS A 227 20.56 0.67 -12.41
CA LYS A 227 21.60 0.54 -13.44
C LYS A 227 22.56 1.75 -13.50
N ALA A 228 22.33 2.79 -12.69
CA ALA A 228 23.04 4.06 -12.73
C ALA A 228 22.99 4.76 -14.12
N GLU A 229 21.87 4.60 -14.83
CA GLU A 229 21.58 5.20 -16.14
C GLU A 229 20.88 6.56 -15.98
N VAL A 230 21.53 7.48 -15.26
CA VAL A 230 20.94 8.77 -14.84
C VAL A 230 20.35 9.57 -15.99
N GLN A 231 21.07 9.69 -17.10
CA GLN A 231 20.62 10.47 -18.26
C GLN A 231 19.39 9.84 -18.93
N ASP A 232 19.37 8.51 -19.08
CA ASP A 232 18.24 7.80 -19.67
C ASP A 232 16.99 7.88 -18.78
N GLY A 233 17.19 7.82 -17.46
CA GLY A 233 16.17 8.05 -16.44
C GLY A 233 15.54 9.44 -16.56
N LEU A 234 16.36 10.50 -16.60
CA LEU A 234 15.88 11.88 -16.80
C LEU A 234 15.06 12.05 -18.08
N GLU A 235 15.59 11.57 -19.20
CA GLU A 235 14.89 11.63 -20.48
C GLU A 235 13.58 10.83 -20.47
N PHE A 236 13.54 9.72 -19.72
CA PHE A 236 12.33 8.93 -19.55
C PHE A 236 11.27 9.65 -18.72
N MET A 237 11.65 10.22 -17.57
CA MET A 237 10.70 10.93 -16.72
C MET A 237 10.12 12.15 -17.45
N GLN A 238 10.97 12.92 -18.14
CA GLN A 238 10.55 14.08 -18.92
C GLN A 238 9.60 13.71 -20.06
N ARG A 239 9.94 12.69 -20.87
CA ARG A 239 9.09 12.33 -22.03
C ARG A 239 7.76 11.68 -21.63
N SER A 240 7.71 11.04 -20.46
CA SER A 240 6.53 10.29 -20.00
C SER A 240 5.60 11.09 -19.09
N GLU A 241 6.03 12.24 -18.56
CA GLU A 241 5.34 13.05 -17.54
C GLU A 241 3.84 13.21 -17.79
N THR A 242 3.46 13.60 -19.00
CA THR A 242 2.05 13.84 -19.37
C THR A 242 1.13 12.63 -19.21
N HIS A 243 1.68 11.41 -19.10
CA HIS A 243 0.91 10.20 -18.91
C HIS A 243 0.64 9.86 -17.44
N TRP A 244 1.47 10.33 -16.50
CA TRP A 244 1.43 9.87 -15.10
C TRP A 244 1.31 11.00 -14.07
N LYS A 245 1.53 12.27 -14.44
CA LYS A 245 1.46 13.41 -13.52
C LYS A 245 0.09 13.59 -12.83
N ASP A 246 -0.98 13.11 -13.46
CA ASP A 246 -2.34 13.17 -12.93
C ASP A 246 -2.71 11.91 -12.10
N SER A 247 -1.77 10.96 -11.94
CA SER A 247 -1.93 9.79 -11.07
C SER A 247 -1.67 10.21 -9.62
N ASP A 248 -2.65 10.88 -9.01
CA ASP A 248 -2.54 11.57 -7.73
C ASP A 248 -2.00 10.75 -6.54
N MET A 249 -2.06 9.42 -6.57
CA MET A 249 -1.48 8.57 -5.52
C MET A 249 -0.01 8.16 -5.75
N LEU A 250 0.56 8.36 -6.95
CA LEU A 250 1.95 7.98 -7.28
C LEU A 250 2.77 9.08 -7.97
N ALA A 251 2.12 10.13 -8.48
CA ALA A 251 2.81 11.19 -9.21
C ALA A 251 3.92 11.84 -8.37
N CYS A 252 3.67 12.08 -7.08
CA CYS A 252 4.67 12.57 -6.13
C CYS A 252 5.94 11.69 -6.11
N HIS A 253 5.75 10.37 -5.99
CA HIS A 253 6.84 9.41 -5.96
C HIS A 253 7.61 9.33 -7.29
N ASN A 254 6.92 9.45 -8.41
CA ASN A 254 7.59 9.56 -9.72
C ASN A 254 8.39 10.87 -9.85
N TYR A 255 7.89 12.00 -9.35
CA TYR A 255 8.68 13.23 -9.27
C TYR A 255 9.87 13.09 -8.31
N TRP A 256 9.73 12.32 -7.23
CA TRP A 256 10.84 12.02 -6.32
C TRP A 256 11.97 11.27 -7.04
N HIS A 257 11.67 10.23 -7.83
CA HIS A 257 12.65 9.54 -8.68
C HIS A 257 13.34 10.49 -9.67
N TRP A 258 12.58 11.37 -10.31
CA TRP A 258 13.15 12.39 -11.19
C TRP A 258 14.15 13.26 -10.43
N ALA A 259 13.75 13.77 -9.25
CA ALA A 259 14.63 14.60 -8.44
C ALA A 259 15.89 13.87 -7.99
N LEU A 260 15.84 12.56 -7.71
CA LEU A 260 17.03 11.78 -7.40
C LEU A 260 18.06 11.78 -8.52
N TYR A 261 17.64 11.64 -9.78
CA TYR A 261 18.57 11.72 -10.91
C TYR A 261 19.26 13.09 -11.00
N LEU A 262 18.54 14.17 -10.67
CA LEU A 262 19.11 15.51 -10.62
C LEU A 262 20.12 15.66 -9.48
N ILE A 263 19.83 15.08 -8.31
CA ILE A 263 20.78 15.04 -7.19
C ILE A 263 22.05 14.28 -7.58
N GLU A 264 21.93 13.09 -8.16
CA GLU A 264 23.07 12.28 -8.61
C GLU A 264 23.94 12.99 -9.66
N LYS A 265 23.31 13.83 -10.50
CA LYS A 265 24.00 14.65 -11.49
C LYS A 265 24.64 15.93 -10.90
N GLY A 266 24.36 16.26 -9.64
CA GLY A 266 24.78 17.50 -8.99
C GLY A 266 23.93 18.73 -9.36
N GLU A 267 22.78 18.54 -10.00
CA GLU A 267 21.83 19.60 -10.37
C GLU A 267 20.85 19.92 -9.22
N TYR A 268 21.39 20.28 -8.06
CA TYR A 268 20.62 20.38 -6.81
C TYR A 268 19.51 21.44 -6.83
N GLU A 269 19.72 22.58 -7.51
CA GLU A 269 18.67 23.62 -7.64
C GLU A 269 17.48 23.13 -8.47
N ALA A 270 17.73 22.32 -9.49
CA ALA A 270 16.67 21.72 -10.30
C ALA A 270 15.92 20.65 -9.48
N ALA A 271 16.62 19.87 -8.66
CA ALA A 271 15.99 18.95 -7.73
C ALA A 271 15.10 19.71 -6.71
N LEU A 272 15.59 20.78 -6.10
CA LEU A 272 14.79 21.64 -5.21
C LEU A 272 13.57 22.24 -5.91
N THR A 273 13.69 22.61 -7.19
CA THR A 273 12.54 23.07 -7.99
C THR A 273 11.46 21.99 -8.09
N ILE A 274 11.82 20.73 -8.39
CA ILE A 274 10.87 19.62 -8.39
C ILE A 274 10.23 19.44 -7.01
N TYR A 275 11.02 19.54 -5.94
CA TYR A 275 10.49 19.43 -4.58
C TYR A 275 9.42 20.48 -4.30
N ASP A 276 9.71 21.74 -4.60
CA ASP A 276 8.83 22.87 -4.30
C ASP A 276 7.56 22.88 -5.17
N ASP A 277 7.68 22.49 -6.44
CA ASP A 277 6.58 22.54 -7.40
C ASP A 277 5.66 21.31 -7.35
N HIS A 278 6.18 20.15 -6.94
CA HIS A 278 5.45 18.88 -7.03
C HIS A 278 5.35 18.10 -5.72
N ILE A 279 6.47 17.85 -5.04
CA ILE A 279 6.51 16.96 -3.86
C ILE A 279 5.88 17.63 -2.64
N LEU A 280 6.29 18.86 -2.32
CA LEU A 280 5.77 19.60 -1.17
C LEU A 280 4.27 19.94 -1.30
N PRO A 281 3.75 20.38 -2.48
CA PRO A 281 2.31 20.54 -2.68
C PRO A 281 1.54 19.23 -2.51
N SER A 282 2.06 18.11 -2.99
CA SER A 282 1.44 16.78 -2.79
C SER A 282 1.36 16.44 -1.31
N LEU A 283 2.48 16.54 -0.58
CA LEU A 283 2.54 16.31 0.86
C LEU A 283 1.50 17.15 1.63
N ARG A 284 1.40 18.45 1.32
CA ARG A 284 0.45 19.35 2.00
C ARG A 284 -1.01 19.03 1.66
N GLY A 285 -1.27 18.57 0.44
CA GLY A 285 -2.62 18.24 -0.02
C GLY A 285 -3.12 16.89 0.47
N SER A 286 -2.28 15.86 0.36
CA SER A 286 -2.65 14.47 0.67
C SER A 286 -2.40 14.10 2.13
N GLY A 287 -1.26 14.54 2.70
CA GLY A 287 -0.73 14.03 3.95
C GLY A 287 -0.44 12.52 3.95
N ALA A 288 -0.34 11.89 2.77
CA ALA A 288 -0.10 10.46 2.65
C ALA A 288 1.31 10.09 3.15
N MET A 289 1.45 8.90 3.76
CA MET A 289 2.75 8.46 4.30
C MET A 289 3.82 8.28 3.21
N LEU A 290 3.44 7.96 1.97
CA LEU A 290 4.38 7.90 0.85
C LEU A 290 4.99 9.29 0.57
N ASP A 291 4.17 10.33 0.48
CA ASP A 291 4.62 11.72 0.27
C ASP A 291 5.50 12.22 1.44
N VAL A 292 5.21 11.77 2.67
CA VAL A 292 6.04 12.04 3.85
C VAL A 292 7.41 11.41 3.69
N VAL A 293 7.46 10.13 3.33
CA VAL A 293 8.72 9.38 3.12
C VAL A 293 9.53 10.04 2.02
N ASP A 294 8.92 10.34 0.87
CA ASP A 294 9.57 10.99 -0.26
C ASP A 294 10.18 12.33 0.14
N SER A 295 9.40 13.15 0.86
CA SER A 295 9.84 14.46 1.33
C SER A 295 11.02 14.36 2.29
N CYS A 296 10.92 13.53 3.33
CA CYS A 296 12.00 13.32 4.29
C CYS A 296 13.27 12.79 3.63
N SER A 297 13.11 11.77 2.79
CA SER A 297 14.18 11.08 2.07
C SER A 297 14.95 12.02 1.14
N MET A 298 14.23 12.92 0.45
CA MET A 298 14.81 13.91 -0.45
C MET A 298 15.53 15.04 0.30
N LEU A 299 14.89 15.64 1.30
CA LEU A 299 15.51 16.72 2.08
C LEU A 299 16.79 16.24 2.78
N TYR A 300 16.77 15.03 3.32
CA TYR A 300 17.95 14.45 3.96
C TYR A 300 19.12 14.27 2.98
N ARG A 301 18.87 13.71 1.78
CA ARG A 301 19.90 13.55 0.74
C ARG A 301 20.50 14.89 0.30
N LEU A 302 19.66 15.89 0.04
CA LEU A 302 20.13 17.23 -0.30
C LEU A 302 21.03 17.83 0.80
N GLN A 303 20.68 17.65 2.07
CA GLN A 303 21.54 18.09 3.18
C GLN A 303 22.87 17.32 3.25
N MET A 304 22.88 16.02 2.95
CA MET A 304 24.11 15.24 2.86
C MET A 304 25.05 15.75 1.77
N GLU A 305 24.50 16.25 0.66
CA GLU A 305 25.22 16.93 -0.41
C GLU A 305 25.65 18.38 -0.06
N GLY A 306 25.38 18.83 1.16
CA GLY A 306 25.69 20.19 1.63
C GLY A 306 24.74 21.28 1.14
N VAL A 307 23.60 20.89 0.54
CA VAL A 307 22.59 21.83 0.04
C VAL A 307 21.77 22.38 1.20
N SER A 308 21.57 23.70 1.21
CA SER A 308 20.69 24.35 2.19
C SER A 308 19.22 24.11 1.83
N VAL A 309 18.52 23.33 2.65
CA VAL A 309 17.09 23.03 2.44
C VAL A 309 16.15 24.08 3.04
N GLY A 310 16.69 25.11 3.71
CA GLY A 310 15.92 26.21 4.28
C GLY A 310 14.86 25.75 5.28
N GLU A 311 13.62 26.21 5.09
CA GLU A 311 12.51 25.99 6.03
C GLU A 311 11.66 24.75 5.73
N ARG A 312 12.03 23.96 4.70
CA ARG A 312 11.23 22.84 4.20
C ARG A 312 10.98 21.75 5.24
N TRP A 313 11.90 21.55 6.19
CA TRP A 313 11.67 20.63 7.30
C TRP A 313 10.52 21.04 8.22
N ARG A 314 10.27 22.35 8.41
CA ARG A 314 9.11 22.82 9.19
C ARG A 314 7.81 22.50 8.48
N ASP A 315 7.80 22.56 7.15
CA ASP A 315 6.65 22.16 6.35
C ASP A 315 6.35 20.67 6.50
N VAL A 316 7.38 19.82 6.44
CA VAL A 316 7.23 18.37 6.66
C VAL A 316 6.74 18.10 8.09
N LEU A 317 7.35 18.74 9.10
CA LEU A 317 6.95 18.58 10.50
C LEU A 317 5.48 18.94 10.74
N SER A 318 4.97 19.97 10.06
CA SER A 318 3.57 20.40 10.21
C SER A 318 2.56 19.29 9.87
N VAL A 319 2.92 18.39 8.95
CA VAL A 319 2.12 17.23 8.56
C VAL A 319 2.40 16.04 9.50
N THR A 320 3.67 15.81 9.83
CA THR A 320 4.12 14.59 10.53
C THR A 320 3.97 14.63 12.05
N GLN A 321 3.87 15.81 12.67
CA GLN A 321 3.84 15.95 14.13
C GLN A 321 2.72 15.14 14.80
N LYS A 322 1.54 15.04 14.16
CA LYS A 322 0.39 14.28 14.69
C LYS A 322 0.62 12.76 14.70
N HIS A 323 1.60 12.27 13.95
CA HIS A 323 1.94 10.85 13.79
C HIS A 323 3.05 10.38 14.76
N SER A 324 3.50 11.24 15.68
CA SER A 324 4.61 10.94 16.61
C SER A 324 4.41 9.69 17.45
N ARG A 325 3.16 9.21 17.58
CA ARG A 325 2.78 8.07 18.42
C ARG A 325 2.30 6.87 17.62
N ASP A 326 2.33 6.91 16.29
CA ASP A 326 1.64 5.95 15.42
C ASP A 326 2.27 4.56 15.41
N HIS A 327 3.59 4.48 15.28
CA HIS A 327 4.39 3.24 15.35
C HIS A 327 3.78 2.07 14.57
N ILE A 328 3.29 2.35 13.36
CA ILE A 328 2.65 1.36 12.47
C ILE A 328 3.72 0.56 11.72
N LEU A 329 4.70 1.28 11.16
CA LEU A 329 5.86 0.71 10.48
C LEU A 329 7.11 1.44 10.98
N LEU A 330 8.16 0.69 11.36
CA LEU A 330 9.46 1.27 11.73
C LEU A 330 10.06 2.13 10.62
N PHE A 331 9.79 1.77 9.37
CA PHE A 331 10.17 2.57 8.21
C PHE A 331 9.55 3.97 8.26
N ASN A 332 8.27 4.08 8.59
CA ASN A 332 7.60 5.39 8.75
C ASN A 332 8.18 6.13 9.96
N ASP A 333 8.35 5.47 11.11
CA ASP A 333 8.92 6.08 12.32
C ASP A 333 10.29 6.72 12.07
N ALA A 334 11.14 6.06 11.26
CA ALA A 334 12.44 6.62 10.89
C ALA A 334 12.30 7.94 10.10
N HIS A 335 11.37 8.03 9.16
CA HIS A 335 11.13 9.25 8.39
C HIS A 335 10.44 10.34 9.22
N LEU A 336 9.53 9.97 10.12
CA LEU A 336 8.92 10.90 11.09
C LEU A 336 9.99 11.49 12.03
N LEU A 337 10.96 10.68 12.46
CA LEU A 337 12.11 11.11 13.24
C LEU A 337 13.04 12.04 12.44
N MET A 338 13.29 11.75 11.15
CA MET A 338 14.03 12.66 10.26
C MET A 338 13.35 14.03 10.18
N ALA A 339 12.01 14.06 10.06
CA ALA A 339 11.25 15.31 10.00
C ALA A 339 11.42 16.16 11.27
N SER A 340 11.26 15.56 12.46
CA SER A 340 11.38 16.29 13.72
C SER A 340 12.81 16.74 14.01
N LEU A 341 13.81 15.91 13.70
CA LEU A 341 15.22 16.27 13.83
C LEU A 341 15.62 17.37 12.85
N GLY A 342 15.23 17.24 11.57
CA GLY A 342 15.50 18.22 10.53
C GLY A 342 14.88 19.59 10.82
N ALA A 343 13.71 19.61 11.47
CA ALA A 343 13.04 20.83 11.92
C ALA A 343 13.57 21.38 13.25
N GLY A 344 14.44 20.64 13.95
CA GLY A 344 14.94 21.01 15.28
C GLY A 344 13.91 20.89 16.41
N ASP A 345 12.80 20.18 16.20
CA ASP A 345 11.75 20.04 17.22
C ASP A 345 12.08 18.90 18.19
N SER A 346 12.75 19.27 19.28
CA SER A 346 13.18 18.32 20.32
C SER A 346 12.00 17.67 21.06
N ARG A 347 10.83 18.33 21.09
CA ARG A 347 9.65 17.82 21.79
C ARG A 347 9.07 16.61 21.05
N THR A 348 8.75 16.76 19.78
CA THR A 348 8.23 15.67 18.94
C THR A 348 9.26 14.56 18.79
N THR A 349 10.55 14.90 18.66
CA THR A 349 11.64 13.91 18.66
C THR A 349 11.63 13.05 19.92
N GLN A 350 11.57 13.67 21.10
CA GLN A 350 11.56 12.94 22.37
C GLN A 350 10.27 12.14 22.56
N GLU A 351 9.13 12.68 22.14
CA GLU A 351 7.85 11.97 22.17
C GLU A 351 7.93 10.67 21.36
N LEU A 352 8.32 10.77 20.07
CA LEU A 352 8.43 9.62 19.17
C LEU A 352 9.36 8.55 19.74
N LEU A 353 10.55 8.92 20.21
CA LEU A 353 11.51 7.97 20.79
C LEU A 353 10.99 7.32 22.07
N THR A 354 10.21 8.04 22.88
CA THR A 354 9.66 7.50 24.14
C THR A 354 8.53 6.53 23.82
N THR A 355 7.56 6.94 23.01
CA THR A 355 6.40 6.10 22.69
C THR A 355 6.77 4.88 21.83
N LEU A 356 7.83 4.97 21.03
CA LEU A 356 8.35 3.82 20.27
C LEU A 356 8.95 2.77 21.22
N ARG A 357 9.67 3.19 22.26
CA ARG A 357 10.18 2.28 23.30
C ARG A 357 9.03 1.60 24.04
N ASP A 358 8.04 2.39 24.46
CA ASP A 358 6.85 1.86 25.15
C ASP A 358 6.11 0.83 24.29
N ALA A 359 5.95 1.09 22.98
CA ALA A 359 5.33 0.16 22.04
C ALA A 359 6.12 -1.16 21.91
N SER A 360 7.45 -1.09 21.82
CA SER A 360 8.30 -2.27 21.71
C SER A 360 8.27 -3.14 22.97
N GLU A 361 8.16 -2.54 24.17
CA GLU A 361 8.06 -3.26 25.44
C GLU A 361 6.69 -3.94 25.60
N ALA A 362 5.61 -3.28 25.15
CA ALA A 362 4.27 -3.85 25.18
C ALA A 362 4.16 -5.10 24.29
N GLU A 363 4.73 -5.07 23.08
CA GLU A 363 4.73 -6.21 22.16
C GLU A 363 5.52 -7.41 22.72
N LEU A 364 6.68 -7.16 23.34
CA LEU A 364 7.45 -8.18 24.04
C LEU A 364 6.69 -8.79 25.23
N HIS A 365 5.93 -7.97 25.96
CA HIS A 365 5.11 -8.44 27.07
C HIS A 365 3.90 -9.27 26.59
N GLU A 366 3.25 -8.90 25.49
CA GLU A 366 2.18 -9.70 24.87
C GLU A 366 2.70 -11.04 24.32
N LEU A 367 3.85 -11.05 23.64
CA LEU A 367 4.52 -12.27 23.20
C LEU A 367 4.96 -13.15 24.38
N GLY A 368 5.44 -12.54 25.47
CA GLY A 368 5.80 -13.23 26.71
C GLY A 368 4.59 -13.82 27.44
N ALA A 369 3.46 -13.12 27.46
CA ALA A 369 2.20 -13.60 28.04
C ALA A 369 1.62 -14.77 27.22
N LEU A 370 1.64 -14.68 25.89
CA LEU A 370 1.24 -15.78 25.00
C LEU A 370 2.14 -17.01 25.15
N ALA A 371 3.46 -16.84 25.33
CA ALA A 371 4.38 -17.94 25.62
C ALA A 371 4.17 -18.55 27.03
N GLY A 372 3.80 -17.72 28.02
CA GLY A 372 3.48 -18.16 29.38
C GLY A 372 2.19 -18.99 29.47
N ASP A 373 1.18 -18.67 28.67
CA ASP A 373 -0.08 -19.42 28.60
C ASP A 373 0.06 -20.76 27.85
N VAL A 374 1.01 -20.88 26.91
CA VAL A 374 1.35 -22.18 26.30
C VAL A 374 2.10 -23.09 27.29
N ALA A 375 2.83 -22.52 28.24
CA ALA A 375 3.58 -23.28 29.26
C ALA A 375 2.72 -23.74 30.46
N SER A 376 1.47 -23.28 30.58
CA SER A 376 0.56 -23.59 31.71
C SER A 376 -0.51 -24.66 31.41
N GLY A 377 -0.47 -25.30 30.23
CA GLY A 377 -1.32 -26.45 29.89
C GLY A 377 -1.11 -27.67 30.81
N PRO A 378 -2.13 -28.55 30.98
CA PRO A 378 -2.14 -29.56 32.02
C PRO A 378 -1.01 -30.58 31.83
N ARG A 379 -0.14 -30.71 32.85
CA ARG A 379 0.90 -31.75 32.88
C ARG A 379 0.25 -33.13 32.72
N PRO A 380 0.71 -33.98 31.79
CA PRO A 380 0.17 -35.32 31.65
C PRO A 380 0.43 -36.12 32.93
N SER A 381 -0.63 -36.74 33.44
CA SER A 381 -0.56 -37.65 34.58
C SER A 381 0.38 -38.81 34.26
N ARG A 382 1.38 -39.03 35.13
CA ARG A 382 2.30 -40.17 35.03
C ARG A 382 1.49 -41.49 35.10
N PRO A 383 1.70 -42.45 34.19
CA PRO A 383 1.12 -43.77 34.35
C PRO A 383 1.78 -44.48 35.55
N ARG A 384 0.96 -45.06 36.43
CA ARG A 384 1.42 -45.97 37.47
C ARG A 384 1.91 -47.26 36.81
N SER A 385 3.21 -47.50 36.87
CA SER A 385 3.81 -48.80 36.57
C SER A 385 3.67 -49.70 37.80
N THR A 386 2.80 -50.71 37.70
CA THR A 386 2.84 -51.90 38.55
C THR A 386 3.89 -52.86 37.99
N ALA A 387 4.95 -53.11 38.75
CA ALA A 387 5.86 -54.21 38.50
C ALA A 387 5.35 -55.47 39.21
N THR A 388 5.00 -56.49 38.42
CA THR A 388 5.69 -57.78 38.35
C THR A 388 5.54 -58.30 36.93
#